data_AF-A0A176ZJ00-F1
#
_entry.id   AF-A0A176ZJ00-F1
#
_cell.length_a   1.000
_cell.length_b   1.000
_cell.length_c   1.000
_cell.angle_alpha   90.00
_cell.angle_beta   90.00
_cell.angle_gamma   90.00
#
_symmetry.space_group_name_H-M   'P 1'
#
loop_
_entity.id
_entity.type
_entity.pdbx_description
1 polymer ?
#
loop_
_entity_poly.entity_id
_entity_poly.type
_entity_poly.pdbx_seq_one_letter_code
_entity_poly.pdbx_strand_id
1 'polypeptide(L)'
;MKFGTKALMFVLAMLPSDTWAQSSDRMTPETSPLLWRDGYVDWRGKLVKPNWQMMSADDGTKFAIDLSRKSAHYAAAYIIDGEAFNKSNLFELHFDCAAKVFEVLTNMDLKRAQSIEAKVHQSVCDEALIIR
;
A
#
# COMPACT_ATOMS: atom_id res chain seq x y z
N MET A 1 -18.05 50.51 40.31
CA MET A 1 -17.56 49.26 39.68
C MET A 1 -17.69 49.40 38.17
N LYS A 2 -16.56 49.31 37.47
CA LYS A 2 -16.38 49.42 36.00
C LYS A 2 -16.31 48.01 35.38
N PHE A 3 -16.47 47.94 34.05
CA PHE A 3 -16.00 46.97 33.04
C PHE A 3 -17.17 46.67 32.09
N GLY A 4 -17.33 47.25 30.90
CA GLY A 4 -16.36 47.87 29.99
C GLY A 4 -15.94 46.85 28.92
N THR A 5 -16.74 46.73 27.85
CA THR A 5 -16.53 45.87 26.68
C THR A 5 -15.18 46.15 26.04
N LYS A 6 -14.36 45.12 25.82
CA LYS A 6 -13.20 45.19 24.90
C LYS A 6 -13.13 43.93 24.05
N ALA A 7 -13.41 44.12 22.76
CA ALA A 7 -13.06 43.20 21.70
C ALA A 7 -11.54 42.98 21.69
N LEU A 8 -11.10 41.73 21.65
CA LEU A 8 -9.71 41.40 21.37
C LEU A 8 -9.62 40.94 19.91
N MET A 9 -9.15 41.84 19.04
CA MET A 9 -8.64 41.49 17.74
C MET A 9 -7.33 40.72 17.93
N PHE A 10 -7.27 39.47 17.46
CA PHE A 10 -6.01 38.77 17.31
C PHE A 10 -5.36 39.19 16.00
N VAL A 11 -4.26 39.91 16.16
CA VAL A 11 -3.37 40.36 15.09
C VAL A 11 -2.68 39.14 14.48
N LEU A 12 -2.81 38.99 13.16
CA LEU A 12 -1.99 38.11 12.32
C LEU A 12 -0.52 38.50 12.50
N ALA A 13 0.22 37.74 13.32
CA ALA A 13 1.67 37.85 13.39
C ALA A 13 2.26 37.26 12.10
N MET A 14 2.67 38.14 11.19
CA MET A 14 3.65 37.78 10.17
C MET A 14 4.96 37.41 10.88
N LEU A 15 5.31 36.12 10.85
CA LEU A 15 6.66 35.67 11.17
C LEU A 15 7.44 35.57 9.85
N PRO A 16 8.51 36.35 9.65
CA PRO A 16 9.52 36.04 8.67
C PRO A 16 10.39 34.92 9.24
N SER A 17 10.52 33.80 8.53
CA SER A 17 11.48 32.76 8.88
C SER A 17 12.15 32.23 7.62
N ASP A 18 12.82 33.16 6.93
CA ASP A 18 14.04 32.80 6.21
C ASP A 18 15.05 32.30 7.25
N THR A 19 15.16 30.98 7.41
CA THR A 19 16.34 30.25 7.90
C THR A 19 16.00 28.77 8.02
N TRP A 20 15.97 28.07 6.88
CA TRP A 20 16.52 26.72 6.84
C TRP A 20 17.70 26.75 5.89
N ALA A 21 18.77 27.36 6.41
CA ALA A 21 20.10 27.04 5.95
C ALA A 21 20.31 25.53 6.13
N GLN A 22 20.50 24.85 5.00
CA GLN A 22 21.58 23.89 4.81
C GLN A 22 21.75 22.83 5.91
N SER A 23 21.15 21.66 5.67
CA SER A 23 21.85 20.40 5.94
C SER A 23 22.23 19.80 4.59
N SER A 24 23.36 20.25 4.04
CA SER A 24 24.19 19.38 3.22
C SER A 24 24.67 18.23 4.11
N ASP A 25 24.76 17.02 3.55
CA ASP A 25 25.27 15.80 4.19
C ASP A 25 24.35 15.10 5.20
N ARG A 26 23.32 14.46 4.65
CA ARG A 26 23.24 13.00 4.84
C ARG A 26 23.34 12.34 3.48
N MET A 27 24.57 12.00 3.07
CA MET A 27 24.80 10.76 2.34
C MET A 27 24.23 9.64 3.22
N THR A 28 22.93 9.38 3.11
CA THR A 28 22.45 8.03 3.35
C THR A 28 23.28 7.14 2.44
N PRO A 29 23.81 6.00 2.92
CA PRO A 29 24.36 5.01 2.00
C PRO A 29 23.35 4.85 0.87
N GLU A 30 23.80 4.82 -0.38
CA GLU A 30 22.97 4.43 -1.52
C GLU A 30 22.51 2.99 -1.29
N THR A 31 21.59 2.78 -0.34
CA THR A 31 20.87 1.54 -0.17
C THR A 31 20.06 1.41 -1.43
N SER A 32 20.47 0.47 -2.28
CA SER A 32 19.75 0.16 -3.50
C SER A 32 18.27 0.02 -3.17
N PRO A 33 17.39 0.63 -3.99
CA PRO A 33 15.96 0.55 -3.73
C PRO A 33 15.55 -0.93 -3.66
N LEU A 34 14.71 -1.27 -2.69
CA LEU A 34 14.13 -2.61 -2.59
C LEU A 34 13.47 -2.94 -3.93
N LEU A 35 13.86 -4.05 -4.56
CA LEU A 35 13.17 -4.53 -5.74
C LEU A 35 11.90 -5.26 -5.30
N TRP A 36 10.79 -5.07 -6.00
CA TRP A 36 9.52 -5.72 -5.62
C TRP A 36 9.62 -7.24 -5.65
N ARG A 37 10.51 -7.79 -6.48
CA ARG A 37 10.78 -9.23 -6.60
C ARG A 37 11.43 -9.80 -5.34
N ASP A 38 12.19 -8.99 -4.62
CA ASP A 38 12.99 -9.43 -3.47
C ASP A 38 12.19 -9.36 -2.17
N GLY A 39 11.23 -8.44 -2.10
CA GLY A 39 10.43 -8.26 -0.91
C GLY A 39 9.39 -7.15 -1.04
N TYR A 40 8.44 -7.16 -0.11
CA TYR A 40 7.54 -6.04 0.13
C TYR A 40 7.43 -5.76 1.63
N VAL A 41 7.04 -4.53 1.97
CA VAL A 41 6.74 -4.15 3.36
C VAL A 41 5.23 -4.21 3.54
N ASP A 42 4.76 -5.11 4.42
CA ASP A 42 3.33 -5.29 4.70
C ASP A 42 2.73 -4.11 5.48
N TRP A 43 1.41 -4.12 5.69
CA TRP A 43 0.69 -3.04 6.38
C TRP A 43 1.18 -2.81 7.81
N ARG A 44 1.83 -3.83 8.42
CA ARG A 44 2.42 -3.77 9.77
C ARG A 44 3.85 -3.26 9.77
N GLY A 45 4.41 -2.91 8.60
CA GLY A 45 5.79 -2.46 8.46
C GLY A 45 6.81 -3.59 8.44
N LYS A 46 6.40 -4.86 8.27
CA LYS A 46 7.32 -6.00 8.24
C LYS A 46 7.77 -6.26 6.80
N LEU A 47 9.08 -6.46 6.61
CA LEU A 47 9.63 -6.97 5.35
C LEU A 47 9.25 -8.44 5.18
N VAL A 48 8.58 -8.75 4.08
CA VAL A 48 8.14 -10.10 3.71
C VAL A 48 8.90 -10.53 2.48
N LYS A 49 9.40 -11.78 2.50
CA LYS A 49 9.94 -12.45 1.31
C LYS A 49 8.79 -13.19 0.59
N PRO A 50 8.39 -12.75 -0.60
CA PRO A 50 7.24 -13.28 -1.31
C PRO A 50 7.56 -14.58 -2.03
N ASN A 51 6.52 -15.36 -2.31
CA ASN A 51 6.51 -16.38 -3.35
C ASN A 51 5.61 -15.90 -4.49
N TRP A 52 6.14 -15.06 -5.36
CA TRP A 52 5.36 -14.41 -6.41
C TRP A 52 4.89 -15.39 -7.48
N GLN A 53 3.58 -15.46 -7.68
CA GLN A 53 2.99 -15.96 -8.90
C GLN A 53 2.58 -14.80 -9.80
N MET A 54 3.13 -14.79 -11.01
CA MET A 54 2.88 -13.75 -12.02
C MET A 54 1.56 -14.00 -12.74
N MET A 55 0.78 -12.94 -12.93
CA MET A 55 -0.54 -13.02 -13.56
C MET A 55 -0.78 -11.83 -14.49
N SER A 56 -1.89 -11.87 -15.20
CA SER A 56 -2.39 -10.76 -16.03
C SER A 56 -3.88 -10.60 -15.82
N ALA A 57 -4.29 -9.37 -15.56
CA ALA A 57 -5.70 -9.02 -15.53
C ALA A 57 -6.26 -8.97 -16.95
N ASP A 58 -7.58 -8.93 -17.05
CA ASP A 58 -8.27 -8.92 -18.36
C ASP A 58 -8.02 -7.63 -19.14
N ASP A 59 -7.66 -6.53 -18.45
CA ASP A 59 -7.25 -5.26 -19.05
C ASP A 59 -5.77 -5.23 -19.50
N GLY A 60 -5.04 -6.34 -19.32
CA GLY A 60 -3.62 -6.48 -19.66
C GLY A 60 -2.65 -6.08 -18.53
N THR A 61 -3.14 -5.56 -17.40
CA THR A 61 -2.31 -5.19 -16.25
C THR A 61 -1.54 -6.41 -15.75
N LYS A 62 -0.21 -6.26 -15.64
CA LYS A 62 0.68 -7.28 -15.07
C LYS A 62 0.75 -7.09 -13.57
N PHE A 63 0.54 -8.18 -12.83
CA PHE A 63 0.62 -8.18 -11.38
C PHE A 63 1.16 -9.52 -10.87
N ALA A 64 1.57 -9.53 -9.61
CA ALA A 64 2.02 -10.73 -8.91
C ALA A 64 1.18 -10.97 -7.65
N ILE A 65 0.94 -12.22 -7.29
CA ILE A 65 0.30 -12.61 -6.03
C ILE A 65 1.31 -13.34 -5.16
N ASP A 66 1.43 -12.94 -3.90
CA ASP A 66 2.27 -13.62 -2.93
C ASP A 66 1.52 -14.84 -2.39
N LEU A 67 1.96 -16.03 -2.79
CA LEU A 67 1.43 -17.30 -2.32
C LEU A 67 2.17 -17.85 -1.09
N SER A 68 3.12 -17.10 -0.52
CA SER A 68 3.89 -17.56 0.65
C SER A 68 2.99 -17.81 1.87
N ARG A 69 1.88 -17.07 1.96
CA ARG A 69 0.84 -17.23 2.96
C ARG A 69 -0.37 -17.91 2.32
N LYS A 70 -0.41 -19.25 2.32
CA LYS A 70 -1.60 -20.01 1.92
C LYS A 70 -2.70 -19.87 2.96
N SER A 71 -3.40 -18.75 2.95
CA SER A 71 -4.60 -18.53 3.75
C SER A 71 -5.75 -18.26 2.79
N ALA A 72 -6.87 -18.95 2.97
CA ALA A 72 -8.09 -18.72 2.18
C ALA A 72 -8.70 -17.32 2.38
N HIS A 73 -8.12 -16.51 3.27
CA HIS A 73 -8.67 -15.23 3.69
C HIS A 73 -7.75 -14.04 3.45
N TYR A 74 -6.58 -14.24 2.84
CA TYR A 74 -5.59 -13.18 2.66
C TYR A 74 -4.73 -13.45 1.43
N ALA A 75 -4.51 -12.41 0.64
CA ALA A 75 -3.40 -12.38 -0.31
C ALA A 75 -2.78 -10.98 -0.39
N ALA A 76 -1.48 -10.93 -0.65
CA ALA A 76 -0.83 -9.71 -1.10
C ALA A 76 -0.69 -9.78 -2.63
N ALA A 77 -1.15 -8.76 -3.32
CA ALA A 77 -0.98 -8.59 -4.75
C ALA A 77 -0.15 -7.34 -5.04
N TYR A 78 0.69 -7.37 -6.08
CA TYR A 78 1.54 -6.27 -6.46
C TYR A 78 1.41 -5.97 -7.95
N ILE A 79 0.97 -4.76 -8.32
CA ILE A 79 0.95 -4.32 -9.72
C ILE A 79 2.37 -3.98 -10.18
N ILE A 80 2.78 -4.53 -11.31
CA ILE A 80 4.14 -4.40 -11.82
C ILE A 80 4.21 -3.17 -12.71
N ASP A 81 4.89 -2.15 -12.19
CA ASP A 81 5.10 -0.87 -12.84
C ASP A 81 6.53 -0.38 -12.55
N GLY A 82 7.50 -1.15 -13.04
CA GLY A 82 8.94 -0.96 -12.77
C GLY A 82 9.56 -2.02 -11.88
N GLU A 83 10.86 -1.87 -11.59
CA GLU A 83 11.64 -2.84 -10.80
C GLU A 83 11.67 -2.50 -9.31
N ALA A 84 11.67 -1.21 -8.96
CA ALA A 84 11.64 -0.76 -7.58
C ALA A 84 10.28 -1.05 -6.93
N PHE A 85 10.32 -1.40 -5.64
CA PHE A 85 9.13 -1.56 -4.83
C PHE A 85 8.46 -0.21 -4.61
N ASN A 86 7.18 -0.14 -4.99
CA ASN A 86 6.32 1.00 -4.71
C ASN A 86 5.13 0.53 -3.87
N LYS A 87 5.01 1.05 -2.64
CA LYS A 87 3.91 0.69 -1.73
C LYS A 87 2.52 0.96 -2.33
N SER A 88 2.40 1.97 -3.18
CA SER A 88 1.16 2.30 -3.89
C SER A 88 0.69 1.23 -4.88
N ASN A 89 1.55 0.27 -5.21
CA ASN A 89 1.22 -0.87 -6.07
C ASN A 89 0.98 -2.15 -5.28
N LEU A 90 1.11 -2.13 -3.94
CA LEU A 90 0.87 -3.27 -3.06
C LEU A 90 -0.57 -3.23 -2.52
N PHE A 91 -1.31 -4.29 -2.82
CA PHE A 91 -2.69 -4.50 -2.40
C PHE A 91 -2.72 -5.68 -1.44
N GLU A 92 -3.06 -5.42 -0.18
CA GLU A 92 -3.27 -6.46 0.82
C GLU A 92 -4.76 -6.67 0.97
N LEU A 93 -5.19 -7.86 0.55
CA LEU A 93 -6.58 -8.19 0.27
C LEU A 93 -7.04 -9.26 1.25
N HIS A 94 -8.07 -8.95 2.02
CA HIS A 94 -8.80 -9.97 2.77
C HIS A 94 -9.98 -10.49 1.96
N PHE A 95 -10.14 -11.81 1.98
CA PHE A 95 -11.22 -12.50 1.29
C PHE A 95 -12.07 -13.29 2.28
N ASP A 96 -13.38 -13.27 2.04
CA ASP A 96 -14.24 -14.36 2.46
C ASP A 96 -14.66 -15.15 1.22
N CYS A 97 -14.02 -16.30 0.97
CA CYS A 97 -14.36 -17.17 -0.17
C CYS A 97 -15.82 -17.68 -0.13
N ALA A 98 -16.49 -17.65 1.03
CA ALA A 98 -17.89 -18.02 1.16
C ALA A 98 -18.84 -16.83 0.91
N ALA A 99 -18.45 -15.63 1.36
CA ALA A 99 -19.29 -14.43 1.27
C ALA A 99 -18.96 -13.49 0.09
N LYS A 100 -17.88 -13.74 -0.67
CA LYS A 100 -17.35 -12.85 -1.72
C LYS A 100 -17.11 -11.41 -1.22
N VAL A 101 -16.73 -11.27 0.06
CA VAL A 101 -16.45 -9.98 0.68
C VAL A 101 -14.95 -9.69 0.55
N PHE A 102 -14.65 -8.43 0.20
CA PHE A 102 -13.32 -7.91 -0.06
C PHE A 102 -13.04 -6.71 0.83
N GLU A 103 -11.96 -6.74 1.60
CA GLU A 103 -11.46 -5.59 2.35
C GLU A 103 -10.04 -5.27 1.89
N VAL A 104 -9.83 -4.04 1.39
CA VAL A 104 -8.50 -3.50 1.08
C VAL A 104 -7.93 -2.90 2.34
N LEU A 105 -6.86 -3.50 2.86
CA LEU A 105 -6.24 -3.02 4.10
C LEU A 105 -5.30 -1.83 3.89
N THR A 106 -4.91 -1.56 2.65
CA THR A 106 -3.93 -0.52 2.31
C THR A 106 -4.55 0.65 1.53
N ASN A 107 -4.05 1.85 1.83
CA ASN A 107 -4.35 3.09 1.11
C ASN A 107 -4.00 2.91 -0.37
N MET A 108 -4.98 2.73 -1.27
CA MET A 108 -5.09 3.43 -2.57
C MET A 108 -6.02 2.77 -3.62
N ASP A 109 -6.50 3.65 -4.51
CA ASP A 109 -7.17 3.47 -5.81
C ASP A 109 -7.98 2.18 -6.00
N LEU A 110 -9.22 2.24 -5.49
CA LEU A 110 -10.22 1.19 -5.65
C LEU A 110 -10.36 0.70 -7.10
N LYS A 111 -10.20 1.56 -8.12
CA LYS A 111 -10.31 1.15 -9.52
C LYS A 111 -9.18 0.21 -9.94
N ARG A 112 -7.96 0.47 -9.48
CA ARG A 112 -6.80 -0.40 -9.75
C ARG A 112 -6.89 -1.71 -8.98
N ALA A 113 -7.40 -1.68 -7.76
CA ALA A 113 -7.65 -2.90 -7.00
C ALA A 113 -8.69 -3.80 -7.69
N GLN A 114 -9.78 -3.20 -8.20
CA GLN A 114 -10.85 -3.91 -8.92
C GLN A 114 -10.36 -4.62 -10.19
N SER A 115 -9.32 -4.12 -10.87
CA SER A 115 -8.84 -4.77 -12.11
C SER A 115 -8.16 -6.12 -11.85
N ILE A 116 -7.59 -6.31 -10.66
CA ILE A 116 -6.90 -7.55 -10.29
C ILE A 116 -7.73 -8.42 -9.34
N GLU A 117 -8.71 -7.85 -8.62
CA GLU A 117 -9.52 -8.51 -7.59
C GLU A 117 -10.10 -9.85 -8.04
N ALA A 118 -10.77 -9.88 -9.19
CA ALA A 118 -11.43 -11.09 -9.69
C ALA A 118 -10.44 -12.24 -9.91
N LYS A 119 -9.25 -11.94 -10.45
CA LYS A 119 -8.19 -12.94 -10.66
C LYS A 119 -7.54 -13.37 -9.35
N VAL A 120 -7.30 -12.45 -8.43
CA VAL A 120 -6.75 -12.80 -7.11
C VAL A 120 -7.73 -13.69 -6.35
N HIS A 121 -9.01 -13.33 -6.32
CA HIS A 121 -10.05 -14.14 -5.69
C HIS A 121 -10.11 -15.54 -6.31
N GLN A 122 -10.11 -15.63 -7.65
CA GLN A 122 -10.10 -16.91 -8.35
C GLN A 122 -8.91 -17.77 -7.91
N SER A 123 -7.70 -17.22 -7.92
CA SER A 123 -6.49 -17.93 -7.52
C SER A 123 -6.50 -18.41 -6.07
N VAL A 124 -7.00 -17.59 -5.14
CA VAL A 124 -7.00 -17.90 -3.71
C VAL A 124 -8.13 -18.87 -3.35
N CYS A 125 -9.34 -18.69 -3.91
CA CYS A 125 -10.53 -19.45 -3.53
C CYS A 125 -10.74 -20.72 -4.36
N ASP A 126 -10.38 -20.76 -5.66
CA ASP A 126 -10.57 -21.97 -6.48
C ASP A 126 -9.52 -23.04 -6.15
N GLU A 127 -8.27 -22.67 -5.84
CA GLU A 127 -7.27 -23.64 -5.36
C GLU A 127 -7.61 -24.21 -3.97
N ALA A 128 -8.33 -23.46 -3.12
CA ALA A 128 -8.78 -23.94 -1.82
C ALA A 128 -9.90 -25.01 -1.94
N LEU A 129 -10.65 -25.02 -3.04
CA LEU A 129 -11.71 -26.00 -3.32
C LEU A 129 -11.18 -27.34 -3.85
N ILE A 130 -9.98 -27.37 -4.44
CA ILE A 130 -9.36 -28.61 -4.97
C ILE A 130 -8.74 -29.48 -3.86
N ILE A 131 -8.55 -28.92 -2.65
CA ILE A 131 -7.91 -29.61 -1.51
C ILE A 131 -8.96 -30.13 -0.49
N ARG A 132 -10.26 -30.06 -0.79
CA ARG A 132 -11.32 -30.71 0.01
C ARG A 132 -11.80 -32.00 -0.64
#